data_AF-A0A9N8HY04-F1
#
_entry.id   AF-A0A9N8HY04-F1
#
_cell.length_a   1.000
_cell.length_b   1.000
_cell.length_c   1.000
_cell.angle_alpha   90.00
_cell.angle_beta   90.00
_cell.angle_gamma   90.00
#
_symmetry.space_group_name_H-M   'P 1'
#
loop_
_entity.id
_entity.type
_entity.pdbx_description
1 polymer ?
#
loop_
_entity_poly.entity_id
_entity_poly.type
_entity_poly.pdbx_seq_one_letter_code
_entity_poly.pdbx_strand_id
1 'polypeptide(L)'
;MCVVTASTGSLATTPSHDEGLRKDNSSSKNASSDHHDEVDIVASFENVDCNEVWNFFMKTSVLSDFFNWRKPWVLVPQGSFMGYFDWVPLRFRYGPWHPACMAYLGVLTAWVYNEYTKGMAQEPFPNFQPMEAYTPSWYYNVAGFAWTSFIIYRIFCSGMGWTSWGMYTVWSWTFTALRHGLCAAVPFKPEWTNLSEQLRFPTLVQATLTFAVWNAAIGPSIYAQMKTPSQQASFCRFFGNSLWRQLHVYNILYAAINGIWGSPARALTKADFSVALAICLFYSYFYLVALDRMGVHYYLVFSPRTPFALVSWTILFACHYACFALWNTILTKYAV
;
A
#
# COMPACT_ATOMS: atom_id res chain seq x y z
N MET A 1 18.70 13.18 -11.85
CA MET A 1 17.23 13.32 -11.89
C MET A 1 16.90 14.01 -13.19
N CYS A 2 16.68 13.21 -14.24
CA CYS A 2 16.32 13.72 -15.56
C CYS A 2 14.99 14.42 -15.46
N VAL A 3 14.93 15.65 -15.96
CA VAL A 3 13.67 16.26 -16.39
C VAL A 3 13.26 15.47 -17.63
N VAL A 4 12.26 14.61 -17.50
CA VAL A 4 11.63 13.97 -18.66
C VAL A 4 10.48 14.87 -19.08
N THR A 5 10.76 15.75 -20.04
CA THR A 5 9.72 16.34 -20.89
C THR A 5 9.25 15.22 -21.81
N ALA A 6 8.04 14.69 -21.58
CA ALA A 6 7.38 13.82 -22.53
C ALA A 6 6.89 14.69 -23.70
N SER A 7 7.65 14.74 -24.80
CA SER A 7 7.11 15.24 -26.06
C SER A 7 6.21 14.16 -26.65
N THR A 8 4.94 14.46 -26.85
CA THR A 8 4.06 13.64 -27.68
C THR A 8 4.60 13.63 -29.11
N GLY A 9 5.32 12.57 -29.48
CA GLY A 9 5.74 12.31 -30.84
C GLY A 9 4.53 11.91 -31.67
N SER A 10 4.00 12.86 -32.44
CA SER A 10 3.08 12.58 -33.56
C SER A 10 3.82 11.70 -34.58
N LEU A 11 3.20 10.58 -34.97
CA LEU A 11 3.65 9.77 -36.10
C LEU A 11 3.59 10.61 -37.38
N ALA A 12 4.74 11.08 -37.83
CA ALA A 12 4.89 11.70 -39.15
C ALA A 12 5.00 10.60 -40.22
N THR A 13 4.01 10.55 -41.10
CA THR A 13 4.08 9.89 -42.41
C THR A 13 5.06 10.64 -43.32
N THR A 14 5.92 9.89 -43.99
CA THR A 14 6.91 10.36 -44.98
C THR A 14 6.27 11.00 -46.23
N PRO A 15 7.03 11.82 -46.98
CA PRO A 15 6.49 12.88 -47.83
C PRO A 15 6.34 12.46 -49.31
N SER A 16 5.38 13.07 -50.01
CA SER A 16 5.39 13.21 -51.46
C SER A 16 5.78 14.64 -51.84
N HIS A 17 6.75 14.74 -52.74
CA HIS A 17 7.15 15.94 -53.48
C HIS A 17 5.95 16.73 -54.02
N ASP A 18 5.96 18.06 -53.87
CA ASP A 18 5.87 18.95 -55.03
C ASP A 18 6.26 20.40 -54.71
N GLU A 19 6.88 21.03 -55.70
CA GLU A 19 7.44 22.38 -55.71
C GLU A 19 6.38 23.48 -55.64
N GLY A 20 6.74 24.65 -55.07
CA GLY A 20 5.89 25.83 -55.17
C GLY A 20 6.42 27.06 -54.43
N LEU A 21 7.26 27.86 -55.11
CA LEU A 21 7.65 29.22 -54.76
C LEU A 21 6.45 30.10 -54.33
N ARG A 22 6.53 30.75 -53.15
CA ARG A 22 5.98 32.11 -52.99
C ARG A 22 6.59 32.89 -51.81
N LYS A 23 6.88 34.15 -52.11
CA LYS A 23 7.50 35.21 -51.33
C LYS A 23 6.54 35.92 -50.36
N ASP A 24 7.17 36.49 -49.34
CA ASP A 24 6.94 37.77 -48.66
C ASP A 24 5.89 37.94 -47.54
N ASN A 25 6.44 38.53 -46.46
CA ASN A 25 5.88 39.54 -45.55
C ASN A 25 4.71 39.15 -44.63
N SER A 26 4.97 39.15 -43.32
CA SER A 26 4.72 40.33 -42.48
C SER A 26 4.87 40.01 -40.99
N SER A 27 5.37 41.02 -40.29
CA SER A 27 5.53 41.13 -38.86
C SER A 27 4.24 40.87 -38.07
N SER A 28 4.26 39.91 -37.15
CA SER A 28 3.36 39.91 -36.00
C SER A 28 4.16 39.71 -34.70
N LYS A 29 3.99 40.67 -33.79
CA LYS A 29 4.41 40.59 -32.40
C LYS A 29 3.47 39.61 -31.71
N ASN A 30 3.90 38.37 -31.53
CA ASN A 30 3.24 37.45 -30.60
C ASN A 30 3.91 37.59 -29.24
N ALA A 31 3.18 38.20 -28.31
CA ALA A 31 3.47 38.12 -26.89
C ALA A 31 3.39 36.64 -26.48
N SER A 32 4.53 36.05 -26.11
CA SER A 32 4.59 34.73 -25.50
C SER A 32 3.99 34.84 -24.10
N SER A 33 2.70 34.51 -23.98
CA SER A 33 2.19 34.07 -22.69
C SER A 33 2.84 32.73 -22.39
N ASP A 34 3.92 32.77 -21.61
CA ASP A 34 4.46 31.62 -20.89
C ASP A 34 3.35 31.12 -19.93
N HIS A 35 2.40 30.39 -20.50
CA HIS A 35 1.64 29.42 -19.74
C HIS A 35 2.66 28.39 -19.29
N HIS A 36 3.18 28.58 -18.08
CA HIS A 36 3.66 27.48 -17.30
C HIS A 36 2.52 26.47 -17.23
N ASP A 37 2.59 25.46 -18.09
CA ASP A 37 1.86 24.22 -17.93
C ASP A 37 2.21 23.74 -16.51
N GLU A 38 1.32 24.06 -15.56
CA GLU A 38 1.22 23.33 -14.31
C GLU A 38 0.98 21.89 -14.76
N VAL A 39 2.06 21.11 -14.82
CA VAL A 39 2.01 19.68 -15.00
C VAL A 39 1.18 19.19 -13.82
N ASP A 40 -0.11 18.96 -14.07
CA ASP A 40 -0.99 18.32 -13.12
C ASP A 40 -0.40 16.95 -12.83
N ILE A 41 0.32 16.85 -11.70
CA ILE A 41 1.00 15.62 -11.24
C ILE A 41 -0.02 14.50 -10.92
N VAL A 42 -1.31 14.78 -11.07
CA VAL A 42 -2.39 13.81 -10.98
C VAL A 42 -2.63 13.20 -12.36
N ALA A 43 -1.74 12.30 -12.78
CA ALA A 43 -2.01 11.45 -13.92
C ALA A 43 -3.29 10.64 -13.64
N SER A 44 -4.34 10.85 -14.44
CA SER A 44 -5.63 10.21 -14.22
C SER A 44 -5.55 8.75 -14.65
N PHE A 45 -5.84 7.81 -13.75
CA PHE A 45 -6.04 6.39 -14.10
C PHE A 45 -7.44 6.15 -14.69
N GLU A 46 -8.10 7.19 -15.21
CA GLU A 46 -9.53 7.19 -15.56
C GLU A 46 -9.89 6.23 -16.71
N ASN A 47 -8.91 5.65 -17.42
CA ASN A 47 -9.15 4.82 -18.60
C ASN A 47 -8.57 3.39 -18.51
N VAL A 48 -8.17 2.90 -17.33
CA VAL A 48 -7.70 1.51 -17.21
C VAL A 48 -8.91 0.57 -17.07
N ASP A 49 -9.29 -0.11 -18.15
CA ASP A 49 -10.32 -1.15 -18.07
C ASP A 49 -9.83 -2.32 -17.20
N CYS A 50 -10.40 -2.42 -16.00
CA CYS A 50 -10.07 -3.48 -15.05
C CYS A 50 -10.34 -4.88 -15.62
N ASN A 51 -11.32 -5.03 -16.52
CA ASN A 51 -11.59 -6.31 -17.18
C ASN A 51 -10.47 -6.68 -18.15
N GLU A 52 -9.89 -5.69 -18.84
CA GLU A 52 -8.76 -5.93 -19.74
C GLU A 52 -7.52 -6.38 -18.96
N VAL A 53 -7.21 -5.67 -17.86
CA VAL A 53 -6.10 -6.05 -16.94
C VAL A 53 -6.31 -7.45 -16.37
N TRP A 54 -7.53 -7.76 -15.92
CA TRP A 54 -7.87 -9.08 -15.39
C TRP A 54 -7.74 -10.19 -16.44
N ASN A 55 -8.32 -9.98 -17.63
CA ASN A 55 -8.25 -10.93 -18.73
C ASN A 55 -6.80 -11.16 -19.18
N PHE A 56 -6.00 -10.10 -19.22
CA PHE A 56 -4.58 -10.18 -19.50
C PHE A 56 -3.85 -10.99 -18.42
N PHE A 57 -4.12 -10.74 -17.13
CA PHE A 57 -3.54 -11.47 -16.02
C PHE A 57 -3.90 -12.96 -16.06
N MET A 58 -5.17 -13.30 -16.31
CA MET A 58 -5.62 -14.69 -16.41
C MET A 58 -4.99 -15.43 -17.60
N LYS A 59 -4.81 -14.76 -18.74
CA LYS A 59 -4.16 -15.36 -19.92
C LYS A 59 -2.66 -15.54 -19.76
N THR A 60 -2.00 -14.69 -18.98
CA THR A 60 -0.54 -14.69 -18.82
C THR A 60 -0.08 -15.39 -17.53
N SER A 61 -0.98 -15.72 -16.61
CA SER A 61 -0.68 -16.39 -15.33
C SER A 61 -0.46 -17.90 -15.48
N VAL A 62 0.46 -18.28 -16.36
CA VAL A 62 0.98 -19.64 -16.36
C VAL A 62 1.93 -19.76 -15.16
N LEU A 63 1.49 -20.41 -14.08
CA LEU A 63 2.28 -20.66 -12.86
C LEU A 63 3.66 -21.28 -13.17
N SER A 64 3.80 -22.04 -14.25
CA SER A 64 5.09 -22.60 -14.67
C SER A 64 6.13 -21.54 -15.03
N ASP A 65 5.73 -20.36 -15.50
CA ASP A 65 6.67 -19.27 -15.82
C ASP A 65 7.33 -18.71 -14.55
N PHE A 66 6.73 -18.90 -13.37
CA PHE A 66 7.31 -18.51 -12.09
C PHE A 66 8.60 -19.27 -11.79
N PHE A 67 8.62 -20.55 -12.14
CA PHE A 67 9.77 -21.43 -11.94
C PHE A 67 10.77 -21.37 -13.10
N ASN A 68 10.45 -20.64 -14.17
CA ASN A 68 11.35 -20.48 -15.30
C ASN A 68 12.32 -19.31 -15.09
N TRP A 69 13.44 -19.61 -14.43
CA TRP A 69 14.56 -18.67 -14.21
C TRP A 69 15.16 -18.02 -15.48
N ARG A 70 14.81 -18.52 -16.67
CA ARG A 70 15.25 -17.93 -17.95
C ARG A 70 14.27 -16.87 -18.48
N LYS A 71 13.06 -16.78 -17.92
CA LYS A 71 12.06 -15.79 -18.32
C LYS A 71 11.94 -14.69 -17.27
N PRO A 72 11.72 -13.43 -17.69
CA PRO A 72 11.40 -12.37 -16.75
C PRO A 72 10.04 -12.63 -16.09
N TRP A 73 9.96 -12.51 -14.77
CA TRP A 73 8.70 -12.58 -14.04
C TRP A 73 7.99 -11.22 -14.07
N VAL A 74 7.56 -10.79 -15.24
CA VAL A 74 6.99 -9.45 -15.47
C VAL A 74 5.97 -9.52 -16.59
N LEU A 75 4.84 -8.83 -16.44
CA LEU A 75 3.78 -8.76 -17.46
C LEU A 75 3.86 -7.50 -18.32
N VAL A 76 4.50 -6.44 -17.83
CA VAL A 76 4.62 -5.16 -18.54
C VAL A 76 6.03 -5.00 -19.13
N PRO A 77 6.17 -4.31 -20.28
CA PRO A 77 7.48 -3.99 -20.85
C PRO A 77 8.38 -3.32 -19.80
N GLN A 78 9.61 -3.83 -19.68
CA GLN A 78 10.64 -3.30 -18.76
C GLN A 78 10.26 -3.26 -17.27
N GLY A 79 9.13 -3.86 -16.86
CA GLY A 79 8.67 -3.84 -15.47
C GLY A 79 8.26 -2.47 -14.94
N SER A 80 7.83 -1.57 -15.83
CA SER A 80 7.22 -0.29 -15.46
C SER A 80 5.73 -0.30 -15.74
N PHE A 81 4.90 -0.18 -14.70
CA PHE A 81 3.49 0.08 -14.92
C PHE A 81 3.32 1.50 -15.50
N MET A 82 2.97 1.60 -16.78
CA MET A 82 2.73 2.87 -17.49
C MET A 82 3.88 3.89 -17.42
N GLY A 83 5.13 3.44 -17.21
CA GLY A 83 6.29 4.32 -17.05
C GLY A 83 6.43 4.98 -15.68
N TYR A 84 5.45 4.83 -14.76
CA TYR A 84 5.47 5.47 -13.44
C TYR A 84 6.66 5.07 -12.56
N PHE A 85 7.29 3.94 -12.86
CA PHE A 85 8.39 3.37 -12.08
C PHE A 85 9.72 3.41 -12.82
N ASP A 86 9.86 4.23 -13.87
CA ASP A 86 11.10 4.31 -14.65
C ASP A 86 12.31 4.85 -13.88
N TRP A 87 12.05 5.55 -12.77
CA TRP A 87 13.06 5.97 -11.82
C TRP A 87 13.72 4.80 -11.06
N VAL A 88 13.08 3.63 -10.99
CA VAL A 88 13.68 2.43 -10.41
C VAL A 88 14.64 1.81 -11.44
N PRO A 89 15.89 1.47 -11.06
CA PRO A 89 16.83 0.83 -11.98
C PRO A 89 16.25 -0.42 -12.66
N LEU A 90 16.48 -0.57 -13.96
CA LEU A 90 15.91 -1.67 -14.77
C LEU A 90 16.19 -3.05 -14.17
N ARG A 91 17.41 -3.27 -13.65
CA ARG A 91 17.81 -4.53 -12.98
C ARG A 91 16.95 -4.91 -11.77
N PHE A 92 16.24 -3.96 -11.17
CA PHE A 92 15.34 -4.20 -10.05
C PHE A 92 13.90 -4.38 -10.50
N ARG A 93 13.53 -4.02 -11.73
CA ARG A 93 12.17 -4.15 -12.26
C ARG A 93 12.00 -5.29 -13.24
N TYR A 94 13.08 -5.66 -13.93
CA TYR A 94 13.05 -6.61 -15.03
C TYR A 94 14.08 -7.72 -14.84
N GLY A 95 13.66 -8.95 -15.14
CA GLY A 95 14.46 -10.17 -14.96
C GLY A 95 13.79 -11.21 -14.06
N PRO A 96 14.41 -12.39 -13.93
CA PRO A 96 13.96 -13.44 -13.02
C PRO A 96 14.18 -13.03 -11.56
N TRP A 97 13.42 -13.63 -10.64
CA TRP A 97 13.71 -13.45 -9.22
C TRP A 97 15.05 -14.08 -8.85
N HIS A 98 15.71 -13.50 -7.86
CA HIS A 98 16.93 -14.07 -7.31
C HIS A 98 16.57 -15.37 -6.56
N PRO A 99 17.23 -16.51 -6.83
CA PRO A 99 16.88 -17.80 -6.22
C PRO A 99 16.86 -17.79 -4.69
N ALA A 100 17.79 -17.06 -4.07
CA ALA A 100 17.81 -16.91 -2.61
C ALA A 100 16.53 -16.25 -2.06
N CYS A 101 15.92 -15.32 -2.81
CA CYS A 101 14.66 -14.68 -2.41
C CYS A 101 13.50 -15.68 -2.49
N MET A 102 13.45 -16.53 -3.52
CA MET A 102 12.45 -17.61 -3.60
C MET A 102 12.59 -18.59 -2.42
N ALA A 103 13.81 -19.04 -2.14
CA ALA A 103 14.09 -19.95 -1.04
C ALA A 103 13.71 -19.31 0.31
N TYR A 104 14.09 -18.05 0.53
CA TYR A 104 13.78 -17.32 1.75
C TYR A 104 12.29 -17.07 1.94
N LEU A 105 11.55 -16.79 0.85
CA LEU A 105 10.08 -16.71 0.91
C LEU A 105 9.47 -18.05 1.36
N GLY A 106 10.00 -19.18 0.88
CA GLY A 106 9.61 -20.52 1.35
C GLY A 106 9.88 -20.73 2.84
N VAL A 107 11.05 -20.30 3.33
CA VAL A 107 11.40 -20.35 4.76
C VAL A 107 10.47 -19.48 5.59
N LEU A 108 10.20 -18.23 5.16
CA LEU A 108 9.26 -17.33 5.82
C LEU A 108 7.86 -17.94 5.89
N THR A 109 7.39 -18.55 4.81
CA THR A 109 6.08 -19.21 4.77
C THR A 109 5.99 -20.38 5.73
N ALA A 110 7.00 -21.25 5.76
CA ALA A 110 7.07 -22.35 6.71
C ALA A 110 7.11 -21.85 8.17
N TRP A 111 7.89 -20.79 8.42
CA TRP A 111 7.99 -20.18 9.75
C TRP A 111 6.66 -19.56 10.19
N VAL A 112 6.03 -18.72 9.36
CA VAL A 112 4.72 -18.11 9.66
C VAL A 112 3.64 -19.18 9.85
N TYR A 113 3.63 -20.23 9.03
CA TYR A 113 2.71 -21.35 9.20
C TYR A 113 2.92 -22.07 10.55
N ASN A 114 4.16 -22.30 10.94
CA ASN A 114 4.50 -22.87 12.25
C ASN A 114 4.11 -21.95 13.41
N GLU A 115 4.31 -20.63 13.30
CA GLU A 115 3.85 -19.67 14.31
C GLU A 115 2.32 -19.60 14.38
N TYR A 116 1.62 -19.68 13.24
CA TYR A 116 0.16 -19.73 13.17
C TYR A 116 -0.42 -20.98 13.83
N THR A 117 0.08 -22.16 13.46
CA THR A 117 -0.37 -23.42 14.06
C THR A 117 -0.11 -23.46 15.57
N LYS A 118 1.07 -23.01 16.01
CA LYS A 118 1.39 -22.89 17.45
C LYS A 118 0.52 -21.86 18.16
N GLY A 119 0.37 -20.66 17.60
CA GLY A 119 -0.42 -19.59 18.20
C GLY A 119 -1.88 -20.02 18.41
N MET A 120 -2.49 -20.61 17.38
CA MET A 120 -3.87 -21.07 17.44
C MET A 120 -4.06 -22.29 18.37
N ALA A 121 -3.06 -23.15 18.53
CA ALA A 121 -3.15 -24.35 19.37
C ALA A 121 -2.79 -24.10 20.85
N GLN A 122 -1.82 -23.25 21.13
CA GLN A 122 -1.24 -23.06 22.48
C GLN A 122 -1.95 -21.97 23.28
N GLU A 123 -2.39 -20.91 22.62
CA GLU A 123 -3.04 -19.77 23.26
C GLU A 123 -4.31 -19.40 22.47
N PRO A 124 -5.34 -20.27 22.50
CA PRO A 124 -6.61 -19.95 21.85
C PRO A 124 -7.16 -18.65 22.41
N PHE A 125 -7.86 -17.90 21.56
CA PHE A 125 -8.46 -16.64 21.96
C PHE A 125 -9.32 -16.84 23.22
N PRO A 126 -9.06 -16.07 24.30
CA PRO A 126 -9.91 -16.10 25.48
C PRO A 126 -11.38 -15.94 25.10
N ASN A 127 -12.29 -16.54 25.89
CA ASN A 127 -13.71 -16.24 25.76
C ASN A 127 -13.94 -14.80 26.19
N PHE A 128 -13.98 -13.89 25.21
CA PHE A 128 -14.19 -12.48 25.46
C PHE A 128 -15.66 -12.21 25.68
N GLN A 129 -15.96 -11.41 26.69
CA GLN A 129 -17.29 -10.86 26.84
C GLN A 129 -17.56 -9.94 25.64
N PRO A 130 -18.69 -10.12 24.94
CA PRO A 130 -19.11 -9.21 23.90
C PRO A 130 -19.16 -7.79 24.46
N MET A 131 -18.83 -6.81 23.62
CA MET A 131 -19.07 -5.41 23.96
C MET A 131 -20.57 -5.18 24.21
N GLU A 132 -20.89 -4.32 25.16
CA GLU A 132 -22.27 -3.90 25.39
C GLU A 132 -22.70 -2.84 24.37
N ALA A 133 -23.89 -3.03 23.78
CA ALA A 133 -24.51 -2.06 22.89
C ALA A 133 -24.81 -0.75 23.62
N TYR A 134 -24.90 0.35 22.85
CA TYR A 134 -25.31 1.67 23.34
C TYR A 134 -24.40 2.31 24.41
N THR A 135 -23.23 1.73 24.64
CA THR A 135 -22.17 2.36 25.44
C THR A 135 -21.42 3.44 24.63
N PRO A 136 -20.72 4.39 25.27
CA PRO A 136 -19.90 5.37 24.55
C PRO A 136 -18.86 4.72 23.62
N SER A 137 -18.25 3.61 24.04
CA SER A 137 -17.33 2.81 23.21
C SER A 137 -18.03 2.20 22.00
N TRP A 138 -19.28 1.75 22.14
CA TRP A 138 -20.07 1.25 21.02
C TRP A 138 -20.36 2.34 19.99
N TYR A 139 -20.85 3.51 20.43
CA TYR A 139 -21.09 4.66 19.53
C TYR A 139 -19.81 5.14 18.84
N TYR A 140 -18.67 5.11 19.54
CA TYR A 140 -17.38 5.38 18.94
C TYR A 140 -17.06 4.41 17.80
N ASN A 141 -17.33 3.11 17.95
CA ASN A 141 -17.10 2.14 16.87
C ASN A 141 -18.06 2.32 15.70
N VAL A 142 -19.31 2.68 15.94
CA VAL A 142 -20.25 3.02 14.86
C VAL A 142 -19.75 4.22 14.07
N ALA A 143 -19.37 5.31 14.76
CA ALA A 143 -18.84 6.50 14.13
C ALA A 143 -17.49 6.23 13.43
N GLY A 144 -16.61 5.45 14.07
CA GLY A 144 -15.33 5.03 13.52
C GLY A 144 -15.49 4.20 12.25
N PHE A 145 -16.43 3.26 12.22
CA PHE A 145 -16.74 2.46 11.04
C PHE A 145 -17.27 3.32 9.89
N ALA A 146 -18.22 4.22 10.17
CA ALA A 146 -18.76 5.13 9.17
C ALA A 146 -17.66 6.05 8.59
N TRP A 147 -16.82 6.64 9.45
CA TRP A 147 -15.75 7.54 9.03
C TRP A 147 -14.66 6.83 8.23
N THR A 148 -14.17 5.69 8.72
CA THR A 148 -13.13 4.92 8.04
C THR A 148 -13.60 4.37 6.70
N SER A 149 -14.86 3.93 6.60
CA SER A 149 -15.49 3.54 5.33
C SER A 149 -15.61 4.73 4.38
N PHE A 150 -15.98 5.92 4.88
CA PHE A 150 -16.01 7.13 4.07
C PHE A 150 -14.63 7.50 3.52
N ILE A 151 -13.56 7.39 4.32
CA ILE A 151 -12.19 7.63 3.85
C ILE A 151 -11.81 6.61 2.75
N ILE A 152 -12.10 5.32 2.94
CA ILE A 152 -11.85 4.29 1.91
C ILE A 152 -12.62 4.63 0.62
N TYR A 153 -13.90 4.98 0.73
CA TYR A 153 -14.71 5.40 -0.41
C TYR A 153 -14.10 6.62 -1.12
N ARG A 154 -13.64 7.63 -0.38
CA ARG A 154 -12.95 8.80 -0.94
C ARG A 154 -11.65 8.44 -1.68
N ILE A 155 -10.92 7.42 -1.23
CA ILE A 155 -9.74 6.92 -1.94
C ILE A 155 -10.17 6.23 -3.24
N PHE A 156 -11.21 5.40 -3.22
CA PHE A 156 -11.71 4.73 -4.42
C PHE A 156 -12.34 5.69 -5.43
N CYS A 157 -12.97 6.77 -4.97
CA CYS A 157 -13.45 7.84 -5.83
C CYS A 157 -12.37 8.86 -6.19
N SER A 158 -11.15 8.71 -5.68
CA SER A 158 -10.01 9.44 -6.23
C SER A 158 -9.65 8.85 -7.59
N GLY A 159 -8.93 9.60 -8.42
CA GLY A 159 -8.47 9.14 -9.74
C GLY A 159 -7.63 7.85 -9.74
N MET A 160 -7.32 7.25 -8.58
CA MET A 160 -6.68 5.93 -8.46
C MET A 160 -7.67 4.75 -8.57
N GLY A 161 -8.96 4.95 -8.32
CA GLY A 161 -9.96 3.88 -8.41
C GLY A 161 -9.68 2.69 -7.48
N TRP A 162 -10.15 1.51 -7.89
CA TRP A 162 -9.96 0.24 -7.18
C TRP A 162 -8.49 -0.20 -7.07
N THR A 163 -7.61 0.29 -7.95
CA THR A 163 -6.18 -0.06 -7.94
C THR A 163 -5.48 0.42 -6.67
N SER A 164 -6.02 1.45 -6.01
CA SER A 164 -5.54 1.93 -4.71
C SER A 164 -5.61 0.86 -3.60
N TRP A 165 -6.47 -0.15 -3.73
CA TRP A 165 -6.49 -1.29 -2.80
C TRP A 165 -5.19 -2.11 -2.86
N GLY A 166 -4.37 -1.93 -3.88
CA GLY A 166 -3.01 -2.47 -3.93
C GLY A 166 -2.08 -1.90 -2.85
N MET A 167 -2.39 -0.72 -2.30
CA MET A 167 -1.53 0.00 -1.36
C MET A 167 -1.71 -0.51 0.07
N TYR A 168 -0.59 -0.71 0.76
CA TYR A 168 -0.57 -1.12 2.17
C TYR A 168 -1.36 -0.18 3.09
N THR A 169 -1.33 1.12 2.81
CA THR A 169 -2.15 2.12 3.52
C THR A 169 -3.63 1.80 3.44
N VAL A 170 -4.15 1.44 2.26
CA VAL A 170 -5.58 1.14 2.06
C VAL A 170 -5.96 -0.19 2.73
N TRP A 171 -5.06 -1.16 2.75
CA TRP A 171 -5.24 -2.38 3.57
C TRP A 171 -5.34 -2.04 5.06
N SER A 172 -4.43 -1.21 5.57
CA SER A 172 -4.47 -0.78 6.95
C SER A 172 -5.80 -0.09 7.29
N TRP A 173 -6.30 0.81 6.44
CA TRP A 173 -7.61 1.42 6.60
C TRP A 173 -8.75 0.41 6.55
N THR A 174 -8.66 -0.57 5.65
CA THR A 174 -9.65 -1.65 5.51
C THR A 174 -9.76 -2.47 6.80
N PHE A 175 -8.64 -2.83 7.41
CA PHE A 175 -8.62 -3.54 8.70
C PHE A 175 -9.10 -2.67 9.87
N THR A 176 -8.76 -1.37 9.87
CA THR A 176 -9.30 -0.41 10.85
C THR A 176 -10.83 -0.31 10.73
N ALA A 177 -11.35 -0.14 9.52
CA ALA A 177 -12.78 -0.09 9.26
C ALA A 177 -13.48 -1.40 9.66
N LEU A 178 -12.96 -2.53 9.18
CA LEU A 178 -13.52 -3.85 9.48
C LEU A 178 -13.57 -4.10 11.00
N ARG A 179 -12.50 -3.77 11.74
CA ARG A 179 -12.48 -3.94 13.19
C ARG A 179 -13.50 -3.05 13.89
N HIS A 180 -13.64 -1.78 13.52
CA HIS A 180 -14.70 -0.92 14.06
C HIS A 180 -16.10 -1.49 13.77
N GLY A 181 -16.35 -1.92 12.54
CA GLY A 181 -17.63 -2.51 12.14
C GLY A 181 -17.95 -3.77 12.95
N LEU A 182 -16.97 -4.66 13.12
CA LEU A 182 -17.13 -5.87 13.93
C LEU A 182 -17.38 -5.52 15.40
N CYS A 183 -16.61 -4.61 16.00
CA CYS A 183 -16.86 -4.14 17.37
C CYS A 183 -18.27 -3.56 17.56
N ALA A 184 -18.80 -2.82 16.58
CA ALA A 184 -20.16 -2.30 16.61
C ALA A 184 -21.23 -3.39 16.44
N ALA A 185 -20.93 -4.46 15.71
CA ALA A 185 -21.86 -5.55 15.43
C ALA A 185 -21.89 -6.65 16.51
N VAL A 186 -20.78 -6.86 17.23
CA VAL A 186 -20.61 -7.91 18.26
C VAL A 186 -21.74 -7.97 19.30
N PRO A 187 -22.29 -6.86 19.85
CA PRO A 187 -23.42 -6.94 20.78
C PRO A 187 -24.67 -7.64 20.21
N PHE A 188 -24.84 -7.61 18.88
CA PHE A 188 -25.98 -8.20 18.17
C PHE A 188 -25.62 -9.54 17.50
N LYS A 189 -24.32 -9.82 17.35
CA LYS A 189 -23.73 -11.03 16.75
C LYS A 189 -22.53 -11.50 17.57
N PRO A 190 -22.75 -12.09 18.77
CA PRO A 190 -21.67 -12.48 19.66
C PRO A 190 -20.67 -13.47 19.03
N GLU A 191 -21.10 -14.27 18.05
CA GLU A 191 -20.25 -15.17 17.28
C GLU A 191 -19.12 -14.45 16.51
N TRP A 192 -19.25 -13.15 16.24
CA TRP A 192 -18.23 -12.34 15.57
C TRP A 192 -17.13 -11.82 16.51
N THR A 193 -17.25 -12.05 17.82
CA THR A 193 -16.27 -11.60 18.82
C THR A 193 -14.88 -12.13 18.52
N ASN A 194 -14.76 -13.40 18.15
CA ASN A 194 -13.46 -14.01 17.83
C ASN A 194 -12.79 -13.38 16.61
N LEU A 195 -13.55 -13.12 15.55
CA LEU A 195 -13.03 -12.47 14.35
C LEU A 195 -12.63 -11.02 14.65
N SER A 196 -13.46 -10.29 15.41
CA SER A 196 -13.11 -8.96 15.88
C SER A 196 -11.76 -9.02 16.56
N GLU A 197 -11.62 -9.84 17.60
CA GLU A 197 -10.42 -9.94 18.43
C GLU A 197 -9.17 -10.40 17.67
N GLN A 198 -9.31 -11.31 16.70
CA GLN A 198 -8.22 -11.70 15.79
C GLN A 198 -7.64 -10.52 15.00
N LEU A 199 -8.45 -9.51 14.70
CA LEU A 199 -8.00 -8.32 13.96
C LEU A 199 -7.37 -7.25 14.85
N ARG A 200 -7.33 -7.41 16.18
CA ARG A 200 -6.79 -6.41 17.10
C ARG A 200 -5.36 -6.03 16.75
N PHE A 201 -4.46 -7.01 16.81
CA PHE A 201 -3.06 -6.75 16.53
C PHE A 201 -2.80 -6.43 15.05
N PRO A 202 -3.40 -7.11 14.05
CA PRO A 202 -3.31 -6.71 12.64
C PRO A 202 -3.64 -5.25 12.38
N THR A 203 -4.72 -4.71 12.97
CA THR A 203 -5.09 -3.30 12.82
C THR A 203 -4.03 -2.38 13.44
N LEU A 204 -3.57 -2.68 14.66
CA LEU A 204 -2.56 -1.89 15.37
C LEU A 204 -1.21 -1.85 14.65
N VAL A 205 -0.69 -3.01 14.23
CA VAL A 205 0.63 -3.10 13.59
C VAL A 205 0.62 -2.46 12.21
N GLN A 206 -0.41 -2.68 11.39
CA GLN A 206 -0.47 -2.07 10.06
C GLN A 206 -0.57 -0.55 10.13
N ALA A 207 -1.38 -0.02 11.06
CA ALA A 207 -1.48 1.43 11.25
C ALA A 207 -0.17 2.02 11.78
N THR A 208 0.52 1.30 12.68
CA THR A 208 1.84 1.70 13.20
C THR A 208 2.89 1.74 12.10
N LEU A 209 2.98 0.68 11.30
CA LEU A 209 3.95 0.61 10.20
C LEU A 209 3.63 1.69 9.15
N THR A 210 2.36 1.86 8.77
CA THR A 210 1.94 2.91 7.84
C THR A 210 2.34 4.30 8.36
N PHE A 211 2.10 4.59 9.64
CA PHE A 211 2.51 5.86 10.25
C PHE A 211 4.03 6.02 10.26
N ALA A 212 4.76 5.06 10.83
CA ALA A 212 6.20 5.16 11.05
C ALA A 212 6.98 5.19 9.74
N VAL A 213 6.70 4.27 8.82
CA VAL A 213 7.36 4.19 7.52
C VAL A 213 7.18 5.48 6.74
N TRP A 214 5.95 6.00 6.66
CA TRP A 214 5.72 7.17 5.85
C TRP A 214 6.28 8.42 6.50
N ASN A 215 5.94 8.67 7.76
CA ASN A 215 6.31 9.93 8.43
C ASN A 215 7.79 9.99 8.83
N ALA A 216 8.44 8.86 9.12
CA ALA A 216 9.83 8.84 9.57
C ALA A 216 10.84 8.46 8.47
N ALA A 217 10.43 7.74 7.42
CA ALA A 217 11.35 7.31 6.37
C ALA A 217 11.00 7.89 5.00
N ILE A 218 9.84 7.54 4.42
CA ILE A 218 9.52 7.88 3.03
C ILE A 218 9.40 9.39 2.83
N GLY A 219 8.57 10.05 3.63
CA GLY A 219 8.30 11.49 3.47
C GLY A 219 9.55 12.34 3.61
N PRO A 220 10.32 12.19 4.70
CA PRO A 220 11.61 12.88 4.85
C PRO A 220 12.58 12.58 3.71
N SER A 221 12.66 11.33 3.24
CA SER A 221 13.57 10.95 2.15
C SER A 221 13.18 11.59 0.82
N ILE A 222 11.87 11.71 0.52
CA ILE A 222 11.39 12.41 -0.67
C ILE A 222 11.73 13.90 -0.57
N TYR A 223 11.44 14.53 0.57
CA TYR A 223 11.71 15.95 0.80
C TYR A 223 13.21 16.28 0.67
N ALA A 224 14.09 15.46 1.26
CA ALA A 224 15.53 15.66 1.23
C ALA A 224 16.13 15.55 -0.19
N GLN A 225 15.45 14.87 -1.12
CA GLN A 225 15.89 14.73 -2.51
C GLN A 225 15.42 15.86 -3.43
N MET A 226 14.53 16.74 -2.94
CA MET A 226 14.04 17.87 -3.72
C MET A 226 15.13 18.94 -3.86
N LYS A 227 15.29 19.44 -5.08
CA LYS A 227 16.40 20.34 -5.43
C LYS A 227 16.04 21.81 -5.36
N THR A 228 14.74 22.13 -5.42
CA THR A 228 14.27 23.51 -5.50
C THR A 228 13.31 23.84 -4.35
N PRO A 229 13.29 25.10 -3.89
CA PRO A 229 12.32 25.55 -2.87
C PRO A 229 10.86 25.36 -3.31
N SER A 230 10.58 25.50 -4.61
CA SER A 230 9.24 25.28 -5.16
C SER A 230 8.79 23.82 -5.01
N GLN A 231 9.65 22.84 -5.34
CA GLN A 231 9.35 21.41 -5.13
C GLN A 231 9.08 21.10 -3.65
N GLN A 232 9.92 21.63 -2.76
CA GLN A 232 9.77 21.47 -1.31
C GLN A 232 8.45 22.05 -0.81
N ALA A 233 8.09 23.26 -1.24
CA ALA A 233 6.83 23.90 -0.86
C ALA A 233 5.60 23.11 -1.36
N SER A 234 5.62 22.66 -2.62
CA SER A 234 4.56 21.82 -3.18
C SER A 234 4.42 20.50 -2.45
N PHE A 235 5.52 19.87 -2.07
CA PHE A 235 5.49 18.66 -1.26
C PHE A 235 4.96 18.91 0.15
N CYS A 236 5.37 19.99 0.81
CA CYS A 236 4.84 20.36 2.13
C CYS A 236 3.32 20.62 2.07
N ARG A 237 2.81 21.22 0.98
CA ARG A 237 1.36 21.39 0.76
C ARG A 237 0.65 20.04 0.57
N PHE A 238 1.24 19.13 -0.21
CA PHE A 238 0.72 17.77 -0.41
C PHE A 238 0.70 16.98 0.90
N PHE A 239 1.83 16.91 1.60
CA PHE A 239 1.99 16.23 2.89
C PHE A 239 1.11 16.86 3.98
N GLY A 240 0.92 18.18 3.92
CA GLY A 240 0.03 18.94 4.79
C GLY A 240 -1.44 18.94 4.34
N ASN A 241 -1.85 18.18 3.32
CA ASN A 241 -3.25 18.09 2.95
C ASN A 241 -4.04 17.29 4.01
N SER A 242 -5.31 17.64 4.22
CA SER A 242 -6.19 16.96 5.18
C SER A 242 -6.35 15.47 4.87
N LEU A 243 -6.54 15.10 3.59
CA LEU A 243 -6.66 13.69 3.19
C LEU A 243 -5.38 12.93 3.52
N TRP A 244 -4.22 13.52 3.25
CA TRP A 244 -2.94 12.88 3.51
C TRP A 244 -2.72 12.64 5.02
N ARG A 245 -3.03 13.64 5.85
CA ARG A 245 -3.03 13.47 7.31
C ARG A 245 -4.00 12.40 7.78
N GLN A 246 -5.18 12.29 7.17
CA GLN A 246 -6.09 11.17 7.44
C GLN A 246 -5.33 9.88 7.21
N LEU A 247 -4.87 9.65 5.98
CA LEU A 247 -4.26 8.39 5.55
C LEU A 247 -3.12 7.91 6.44
N HIS A 248 -2.24 8.81 6.86
CA HIS A 248 -0.99 8.43 7.53
C HIS A 248 -0.93 8.72 9.03
N VAL A 249 -1.66 9.71 9.54
CA VAL A 249 -1.62 10.11 10.96
C VAL A 249 -2.87 9.65 11.70
N TYR A 250 -4.06 9.97 11.19
CA TYR A 250 -5.28 9.62 11.92
C TYR A 250 -5.55 8.12 11.92
N ASN A 251 -5.06 7.36 10.94
CA ASN A 251 -5.20 5.91 10.91
C ASN A 251 -4.65 5.22 12.19
N ILE A 252 -3.44 5.59 12.63
CA ILE A 252 -2.88 5.05 13.88
C ILE A 252 -3.67 5.51 15.11
N LEU A 253 -4.23 6.73 15.10
CA LEU A 253 -5.08 7.21 16.19
C LEU A 253 -6.37 6.41 16.30
N TYR A 254 -7.06 6.16 15.18
CA TYR A 254 -8.26 5.32 15.16
C TYR A 254 -7.97 3.88 15.59
N ALA A 255 -6.89 3.28 15.06
CA ALA A 255 -6.46 1.95 15.47
C ALA A 255 -6.13 1.88 16.97
N ALA A 256 -5.39 2.86 17.50
CA ALA A 256 -5.00 2.92 18.91
C ALA A 256 -6.20 3.08 19.84
N ILE A 257 -7.10 4.04 19.55
CA ILE A 257 -8.28 4.26 20.37
C ILE A 257 -9.18 3.02 20.31
N ASN A 258 -9.40 2.42 19.14
CA ASN A 258 -10.15 1.17 19.03
C ASN A 258 -9.53 0.01 19.82
N GLY A 259 -8.21 -0.15 19.76
CA GLY A 259 -7.48 -1.21 20.45
C GLY A 259 -7.39 -1.03 21.97
N ILE A 260 -7.32 0.21 22.46
CA ILE A 260 -7.17 0.53 23.90
C ILE A 260 -8.51 0.67 24.59
N TRP A 261 -9.46 1.39 23.98
CA TRP A 261 -10.69 1.81 24.66
C TRP A 261 -11.95 1.41 23.89
N GLY A 262 -11.93 1.52 22.56
CA GLY A 262 -13.08 1.17 21.73
C GLY A 262 -13.49 -0.29 21.88
N SER A 263 -12.58 -1.18 22.27
CA SER A 263 -12.85 -2.54 22.72
C SER A 263 -12.10 -2.77 24.03
N PRO A 264 -12.61 -3.61 24.96
CA PRO A 264 -11.93 -3.88 26.22
C PRO A 264 -10.46 -4.21 25.99
N ALA A 265 -9.55 -3.49 26.64
CA ALA A 265 -8.12 -3.74 26.51
C ALA A 265 -7.76 -5.10 27.08
N ARG A 266 -6.76 -5.74 26.47
CA ARG A 266 -6.21 -7.02 26.93
C ARG A 266 -4.78 -7.19 26.46
N ALA A 267 -4.04 -8.04 27.15
CA ALA A 267 -2.77 -8.52 26.64
C ALA A 267 -2.96 -9.21 25.27
N LEU A 268 -1.97 -9.01 24.39
CA LEU A 268 -1.88 -9.72 23.13
C LEU A 268 -1.35 -11.13 23.39
N THR A 269 -1.92 -12.11 22.70
CA THR A 269 -1.50 -13.50 22.74
C THR A 269 -0.64 -13.85 21.52
N LYS A 270 -0.05 -15.03 21.53
CA LYS A 270 0.64 -15.58 20.38
C LYS A 270 -0.28 -15.76 19.18
N ALA A 271 -1.57 -16.03 19.40
CA ALA A 271 -2.55 -16.11 18.32
C ALA A 271 -2.68 -14.75 17.59
N ASP A 272 -2.79 -13.63 18.32
CA ASP A 272 -2.81 -12.28 17.73
C ASP A 272 -1.59 -12.02 16.86
N PHE A 273 -0.40 -12.35 17.38
CA PHE A 273 0.86 -12.19 16.65
C PHE A 273 0.84 -12.98 15.35
N SER A 274 0.41 -14.25 15.44
CA SER A 274 0.42 -15.16 14.31
C SER A 274 -0.57 -14.77 13.20
N VAL A 275 -1.74 -14.23 13.55
CA VAL A 275 -2.69 -13.69 12.58
C VAL A 275 -2.09 -12.48 11.85
N ALA A 276 -1.41 -11.59 12.57
CA ALA A 276 -0.73 -10.46 11.94
C ALA A 276 0.40 -10.90 11.00
N LEU A 277 1.20 -11.91 11.39
CA LEU A 277 2.22 -12.50 10.52
C LEU A 277 1.60 -13.12 9.26
N ALA A 278 0.48 -13.84 9.40
CA ALA A 278 -0.22 -14.45 8.27
C ALA A 278 -0.76 -13.38 7.29
N ILE A 279 -1.34 -12.29 7.81
CA ILE A 279 -1.79 -11.15 6.98
C ILE A 279 -0.61 -10.46 6.30
N CYS A 280 0.50 -10.25 7.02
CA CYS A 280 1.72 -9.67 6.46
C CYS A 280 2.29 -10.54 5.32
N LEU A 281 2.34 -11.85 5.53
CA LEU A 281 2.77 -12.81 4.51
C LEU A 281 1.82 -12.81 3.31
N PHE A 282 0.50 -12.80 3.54
CA PHE A 282 -0.50 -12.74 2.48
C PHE A 282 -0.35 -11.46 1.64
N TYR A 283 -0.20 -10.30 2.28
CA TYR A 283 0.07 -9.05 1.56
C TYR A 283 1.41 -9.11 0.81
N SER A 284 2.45 -9.72 1.40
CA SER A 284 3.75 -9.90 0.74
C SER A 284 3.61 -10.76 -0.52
N TYR A 285 2.84 -11.85 -0.47
CA TYR A 285 2.54 -12.66 -1.65
C TYR A 285 1.75 -11.89 -2.69
N PHE A 286 0.70 -11.17 -2.28
CA PHE A 286 -0.06 -10.32 -3.20
C PHE A 286 0.85 -9.27 -3.87
N TYR A 287 1.72 -8.62 -3.11
CA TYR A 287 2.68 -7.66 -3.64
C TYR A 287 3.65 -8.31 -4.63
N LEU A 288 4.31 -9.42 -4.25
CA LEU A 288 5.34 -10.05 -5.08
C LEU A 288 4.75 -10.76 -6.31
N VAL A 289 3.61 -11.42 -6.18
CA VAL A 289 3.04 -12.24 -7.26
C VAL A 289 2.15 -11.42 -8.21
N ALA A 290 1.45 -10.40 -7.69
CA ALA A 290 0.58 -9.56 -8.50
C ALA A 290 1.24 -8.20 -8.82
N LEU A 291 1.55 -7.39 -7.82
CA LEU A 291 1.96 -5.98 -8.03
C LEU A 291 3.34 -5.86 -8.71
N ASP A 292 4.35 -6.55 -8.18
CA ASP A 292 5.70 -6.60 -8.77
C ASP A 292 5.66 -7.10 -10.22
N ARG A 293 4.79 -8.08 -10.49
CA ARG A 293 4.61 -8.64 -11.83
C ARG A 293 3.98 -7.65 -12.79
N MET A 294 3.07 -6.80 -12.31
CA MET A 294 2.51 -5.67 -13.06
C MET A 294 3.50 -4.50 -13.19
N GLY A 295 4.71 -4.61 -12.64
CA GLY A 295 5.69 -3.52 -12.65
C GLY A 295 5.33 -2.37 -11.71
N VAL A 296 4.53 -2.67 -10.67
CA VAL A 296 4.14 -1.74 -9.63
C VAL A 296 5.08 -1.92 -8.44
N HIS A 297 5.92 -0.92 -8.18
CA HIS A 297 6.96 -0.98 -7.15
C HIS A 297 6.64 -0.01 -6.01
N TYR A 298 5.86 -0.46 -5.03
CA TYR A 298 5.61 0.30 -3.80
C TYR A 298 6.74 0.12 -2.77
N TYR A 299 6.89 1.11 -1.90
CA TYR A 299 8.04 1.28 -1.00
C TYR A 299 8.39 0.08 -0.10
N LEU A 300 9.62 0.12 0.44
CA LEU A 300 10.25 -0.71 1.48
C LEU A 300 10.37 -2.22 1.25
N VAL A 301 9.61 -2.83 0.35
CA VAL A 301 9.81 -4.22 -0.05
C VAL A 301 10.66 -4.19 -1.31
N PHE A 302 11.98 -4.43 -1.14
CA PHE A 302 12.84 -4.51 -2.32
C PHE A 302 12.35 -5.63 -3.24
N SER A 303 12.42 -5.35 -4.54
CA SER A 303 12.11 -6.32 -5.59
C SER A 303 12.88 -7.62 -5.37
N PRO A 304 12.23 -8.79 -5.56
CA PRO A 304 12.86 -10.10 -5.38
C PRO A 304 14.01 -10.36 -6.37
N ARG A 305 14.25 -9.46 -7.33
CA ARG A 305 15.36 -9.48 -8.29
C ARG A 305 16.71 -9.08 -7.68
N THR A 306 16.70 -8.52 -6.47
CA THR A 306 17.92 -8.18 -5.72
C THR A 306 18.00 -8.95 -4.40
N PRO A 307 19.19 -9.43 -3.97
CA PRO A 307 19.35 -10.06 -2.65
C PRO A 307 19.07 -9.10 -1.49
N PHE A 308 19.02 -7.79 -1.72
CA PHE A 308 18.58 -6.83 -0.70
C PHE A 308 17.13 -7.05 -0.26
N ALA A 309 16.32 -7.75 -1.07
CA ALA A 309 14.98 -8.20 -0.69
C ALA A 309 14.99 -8.98 0.63
N LEU A 310 15.98 -9.87 0.83
CA LEU A 310 16.13 -10.65 2.05
C LEU A 310 16.18 -9.77 3.30
N VAL A 311 17.00 -8.70 3.24
CA VAL A 311 17.15 -7.74 4.33
C VAL A 311 15.85 -6.98 4.55
N SER A 312 15.23 -6.46 3.48
CA SER A 312 13.98 -5.71 3.63
C SER A 312 12.84 -6.55 4.21
N TRP A 313 12.71 -7.81 3.78
CA TRP A 313 11.66 -8.70 4.27
C TRP A 313 11.93 -9.09 5.72
N THR A 314 13.19 -9.36 6.07
CA THR A 314 13.60 -9.61 7.47
C THR A 314 13.22 -8.41 8.36
N ILE A 315 13.54 -7.19 7.93
CA ILE A 315 13.21 -5.97 8.67
C ILE A 315 11.70 -5.84 8.83
N LEU A 316 10.91 -6.10 7.79
CA LEU A 316 9.44 -6.04 7.86
C LEU A 316 8.87 -6.96 8.94
N PHE A 317 9.32 -8.22 8.99
CA PHE A 317 8.89 -9.17 10.01
C PHE A 317 9.45 -8.84 11.41
N ALA A 318 10.67 -8.34 11.50
CA ALA A 318 11.25 -7.85 12.76
C ALA A 318 10.46 -6.66 13.32
N CYS A 319 10.00 -5.75 12.46
CA CYS A 319 9.13 -4.64 12.86
C CYS A 319 7.79 -5.12 13.42
N HIS A 320 7.22 -6.22 12.90
CA HIS A 320 6.01 -6.83 13.49
C HIS A 320 6.28 -7.34 14.91
N TYR A 321 7.43 -7.99 15.12
CA TYR A 321 7.83 -8.44 16.46
C TYR A 321 8.01 -7.26 17.44
N ALA A 322 8.71 -6.20 17.01
CA ALA A 322 8.89 -5.00 17.82
C ALA A 322 7.54 -4.32 18.16
N CYS A 323 6.65 -4.22 17.17
CA CYS A 323 5.30 -3.68 17.38
C CYS A 323 4.47 -4.55 18.32
N PHE A 324 4.63 -5.87 18.27
CA PHE A 324 3.93 -6.78 19.19
C PHE A 324 4.33 -6.51 20.64
N ALA A 325 5.63 -6.44 20.92
CA ALA A 325 6.13 -6.13 22.25
C ALA A 325 5.65 -4.75 22.75
N LEU A 326 5.71 -3.73 21.89
CA LEU A 326 5.24 -2.38 22.19
C LEU A 326 3.74 -2.36 22.52
N TRP A 327 2.90 -2.88 21.63
CA TRP A 327 1.45 -2.86 21.80
C TRP A 327 0.99 -3.74 22.95
N ASN A 328 1.65 -4.89 23.18
CA ASN A 328 1.33 -5.72 24.34
C ASN A 328 1.59 -4.98 25.65
N THR A 329 2.69 -4.23 25.74
CA THR A 329 3.02 -3.38 26.91
C THR A 329 1.96 -2.30 27.11
N ILE A 330 1.58 -1.60 26.03
CA ILE A 330 0.55 -0.55 26.08
C ILE A 330 -0.79 -1.15 26.52
N LEU A 331 -1.26 -2.19 25.86
CA LEU A 331 -2.58 -2.75 26.12
C LEU A 331 -2.69 -3.37 27.52
N THR A 332 -1.64 -4.03 28.01
CA THR A 332 -1.62 -4.58 29.38
C THR A 332 -1.75 -3.47 30.43
N LYS A 333 -1.20 -2.28 30.17
CA LYS A 333 -1.35 -1.13 31.07
C LYS A 333 -2.79 -0.63 31.18
N TYR A 334 -3.58 -0.79 30.12
CA TYR A 334 -4.97 -0.34 30.06
C TYR A 334 -6.00 -1.47 30.27
N ALA A 335 -5.55 -2.72 30.41
CA ALA A 335 -6.38 -3.85 30.79
C ALA A 335 -6.66 -3.78 32.30
N VAL A 336 -7.69 -3.01 32.67
CA VAL A 336 -8.18 -2.87 34.05
C VAL A 336 -9.37 -3.79 34.28
#